data_AF-A0A197SHK4-F1
#
_entry.id   AF-A0A197SHK4-F1
#
_cell.length_a   1.000
_cell.length_b   1.000
_cell.length_c   1.000
_cell.angle_alpha   90.00
_cell.angle_beta   90.00
_cell.angle_gamma   90.00
#
_symmetry.space_group_name_H-M   'P 1'
#
loop_
_entity.id
_entity.type
_entity.pdbx_description
1 polymer ?
#
loop_
_entity_poly.entity_id
_entity_poly.type
_entity_poly.pdbx_seq_one_letter_code
_entity_poly.pdbx_strand_id
1 'polypeptide(L)' 'MPEALLALPVYLTVGDHTVKIGELALAPGEAVHNALAAFFRDVAAACEASTEGGDDGTA' A
#
# COMPACT_ATOMS: atom_id res chain seq x y z
N MET A 1 -13.73 -22.00 8.35
CA MET A 1 -14.43 -20.79 7.87
C MET A 1 -13.34 -19.77 7.62
N PRO A 2 -13.17 -19.20 6.41
CA PRO A 2 -12.22 -18.11 6.24
C PRO A 2 -12.66 -16.96 7.15
N GLU A 3 -11.74 -16.48 7.98
CA GLU A 3 -11.99 -15.37 8.89
C GLU A 3 -12.33 -14.13 8.06
N ALA A 4 -13.42 -13.43 8.41
CA ALA A 4 -13.84 -12.24 7.68
C ALA A 4 -12.82 -11.13 7.88
N LEU A 5 -12.14 -10.74 6.79
CA LEU A 5 -11.21 -9.61 6.78
C LEU A 5 -12.02 -8.30 6.72
N LEU A 6 -11.69 -7.36 7.60
CA LEU A 6 -12.16 -5.99 7.51
C LEU A 6 -11.26 -5.23 6.53
N ALA A 7 -11.86 -4.66 5.47
CA ALA A 7 -11.15 -3.80 4.55
C ALA A 7 -11.29 -2.32 4.98
N LEU A 8 -10.18 -1.68 5.33
CA LEU A 8 -10.12 -0.27 5.68
C LEU A 8 -9.49 0.54 4.55
N PRO A 9 -10.13 1.60 4.04
CA PRO A 9 -9.51 2.43 3.01
C PRO A 9 -8.33 3.22 3.59
N VAL A 10 -7.21 3.22 2.86
CA VAL A 10 -6.01 3.99 3.21
C VAL A 10 -5.97 5.25 2.37
N TYR A 11 -5.85 6.40 3.02
CA TYR A 11 -5.74 7.70 2.37
C TYR A 11 -4.37 8.32 2.66
N LEU A 12 -3.77 8.94 1.63
CA LEU A 12 -2.58 9.77 1.76
C LEU A 12 -2.99 11.22 1.64
N THR A 13 -2.49 12.07 2.53
CA THR A 13 -2.70 13.52 2.48
C THR A 13 -1.36 14.24 2.30
N VAL A 14 -1.27 15.13 1.31
CA VAL A 14 -0.09 15.94 0.99
C VAL A 14 -0.54 17.39 0.79
N GLY A 15 -0.18 18.26 1.74
CA GLY A 15 -0.76 19.62 1.78
C GLY A 15 -2.28 19.55 1.90
N ASP A 16 -2.98 20.21 0.98
CA ASP A 16 -4.45 20.21 0.89
C ASP A 16 -5.04 19.07 0.03
N HIS A 17 -4.21 18.15 -0.46
CA HIS A 17 -4.65 17.05 -1.33
C HIS A 17 -4.77 15.74 -0.56
N THR A 18 -5.95 15.11 -0.60
CA THR A 18 -6.18 13.77 -0.05
C THR A 18 -6.57 12.80 -1.17
N VAL A 19 -5.90 11.65 -1.24
CA VAL A 19 -6.16 10.61 -2.24
C VAL A 19 -6.24 9.23 -1.58
N LYS A 20 -7.15 8.37 -2.04
CA LYS A 20 -7.19 6.95 -1.63
C LYS A 20 -6.04 6.22 -2.31
N ILE A 21 -5.16 5.60 -1.53
CA ILE A 21 -3.98 4.88 -2.03
C ILE A 21 -4.12 3.35 -1.94
N GLY A 22 -5.15 2.84 -1.28
CA GLY A 22 -5.39 1.41 -1.22
C GLY A 22 -6.42 1.00 -0.18
N GLU A 23 -6.42 -0.29 0.14
CA GLU A 23 -7.24 -0.89 1.19
C GLU A 23 -6.36 -1.79 2.05
N LEU A 24 -6.47 -1.60 3.36
CA LEU A 24 -5.80 -2.39 4.38
C LEU A 24 -6.74 -3.51 4.82
N ALA A 25 -6.35 -4.76 4.58
CA ALA A 25 -7.06 -5.92 5.11
C ALA A 25 -6.62 -6.20 6.54
N LEU A 26 -7.57 -6.36 7.46
CA LEU A 26 -7.33 -6.65 8.87
C LEU A 26 -8.12 -7.88 9.31
N ALA A 27 -7.43 -8.85 9.89
CA ALA A 27 -8.09 -9.96 10.57
C ALA A 27 -8.66 -9.52 11.94
N PRO A 28 -9.69 -10.22 12.45
CA PRO A 28 -10.21 -9.97 13.79
C PRO A 28 -9.11 -10.10 14.86
N GLY A 29 -8.92 -9.07 15.67
CA GLY A 29 -7.90 -9.05 16.73
C GLY A 29 -6.48 -8.75 16.25
N GLU A 30 -6.27 -8.54 14.95
CA GLU A 30 -5.00 -8.10 14.40
C GLU A 30 -4.72 -6.64 14.74
N ALA A 31 -3.46 -6.35 15.11
CA ALA A 31 -3.05 -5.00 15.43
C ALA A 31 -2.79 -4.18 14.15
N VAL A 32 -3.47 -3.04 14.04
CA VAL A 32 -3.42 -2.15 12.86
C VAL A 32 -1.99 -1.79 12.43
N HIS A 33 -1.06 -1.60 13.37
CA HIS A 33 0.31 -1.22 13.06
C HIS A 33 1.06 -2.29 12.26
N ASN A 34 0.80 -3.57 12.50
CA ASN A 34 1.46 -4.67 11.79
C ASN A 34 0.97 -4.75 10.34
N ALA A 35 -0.35 -4.72 10.17
CA ALA A 35 -0.99 -4.69 8.85
C ALA A 35 -0.52 -3.47 8.04
N LEU A 36 -0.49 -2.29 8.66
CA LEU A 36 -0.06 -1.05 8.01
C LEU A 36 1.41 -1.11 7.58
N ALA A 37 2.29 -1.66 8.42
CA ALA A 37 3.69 -1.83 8.09
C ALA A 37 3.88 -2.81 6.92
N ALA A 38 3.07 -3.88 6.84
CA ALA A 38 3.07 -4.79 5.70
C ALA A 38 2.63 -4.08 4.42
N PHE A 39 1.50 -3.36 4.46
CA PHE A 39 1.00 -2.58 3.34
C PHE A 39 2.04 -1.62 2.77
N PHE A 40 2.72 -0.84 3.61
CA PHE A 40 3.76 0.08 3.13
C PHE A 40 5.00 -0.63 2.56
N ARG A 41 5.36 -1.82 3.07
CA ARG A 41 6.45 -2.61 2.47
C ARG A 41 6.08 -3.10 1.08
N ASP A 42 4.85 -3.58 0.87
CA ASP A 42 4.38 -4.01 -0.44
C ASP A 42 4.35 -2.85 -1.44
N VAL A 43 3.84 -1.68 -1.00
CA VAL A 43 3.84 -0.47 -1.83
C VAL A 43 5.26 -0.03 -2.18
N ALA A 44 6.18 -0.03 -1.22
CA ALA A 44 7.58 0.30 -1.49
C ALA A 44 8.21 -0.69 -2.48
N ALA A 45 8.00 -2.00 -2.31
CA ALA A 45 8.51 -3.01 -3.24
C ALA A 45 7.97 -2.82 -4.67
N ALA A 46 6.68 -2.47 -4.81
CA ALA A 46 6.08 -2.18 -6.11
C ALA A 46 6.66 -0.92 -6.77
N CYS A 47 6.97 0.12 -6.00
CA CYS A 47 7.64 1.33 -6.51
C CYS A 47 9.05 1.02 -7.00
N GLU A 48 9.86 0.27 -6.24
CA GLU A 48 11.22 -0.10 -6.64
C GLU A 48 11.21 -0.99 -7.90
N ALA A 49 10.31 -1.97 -7.97
CA ALA A 49 10.16 -2.82 -9.15
C ALA A 49 9.75 -2.05 -10.41
N SER A 50 9.07 -0.91 -10.24
CA SER A 50 8.68 -0.03 -11.36
C SER A 50 9.84 0.83 -11.89
N THR A 51 10.96 0.92 -11.15
CA THR A 51 12.11 1.77 -11.54
C THR A 51 13.11 1.07 -12.47
N GLU A 52 13.05 -0.26 -12.62
CA GLU A 52 13.95 -1.05 -13.48
C GLU A 52 13.56 -1.09 -14.98
N GLY A 53 12.55 -0.31 -15.40
CA GLY A 53 12.05 -0.26 -16.79
C GLY A 53 12.45 0.98 -17.60
N GLY A 54 13.47 1.72 -17.18
CA GLY A 54 14.00 2.87 -17.93
C GLY A 54 14.88 2.42 -19.10
N ASP A 55 14.28 2.13 -20.25
CA ASP A 55 14.99 2.20 -21.54
C ASP A 55 15.41 3.66 -21.74
N ASP A 56 16.66 3.95 -21.37
CA ASP A 56 17.34 5.20 -21.72
C ASP A 56 17.59 5.17 -23.23
N GLY A 57 16.54 5.45 -23.99
CA GLY A 57 16.57 5.65 -25.42
C GLY A 57 17.34 6.93 -25.76
N THR A 58 18.64 6.94 -25.49
CA THR A 58 19.58 7.91 -26.03
C THR A 58 20.07 7.47 -27.41
N ALA A 59 19.68 8.28 -28.40
CA ALA A 59 20.25 8.47 -29.75
C ALA A 59 19.82 7.52 -30.88
#